data_AF-A0A166GDJ3-F1
#
_entry.id   AF-A0A166GDJ3-F1
#
_cell.length_a   1.000
_cell.length_b   1.000
_cell.length_c   1.000
_cell.angle_alpha   90.00
_cell.angle_beta   90.00
_cell.angle_gamma   90.00
#
_symmetry.space_group_name_H-M   'P 1'
#
loop_
_entity.id
_entity.type
_entity.pdbx_description
1 polymer ?
#
loop_
_entity_poly.entity_id
_entity_poly.type
_entity_poly.pdbx_seq_one_letter_code
_entity_poly.pdbx_strand_id
1 'polypeptide(L)'
;MGAVDPTYPLLPIAKFLSAGMLLVVLLNSFIRQKWNLGVIFLCFWLLVESLIDGVNTVVWSDNGDVKLYAYCDIASRLQMMTFAVKPMATLIITRRLYLIASLQSVQLPSRASRYRDMIIEWTLGFIIPLLVAGPIFPP
;
A
#
# COMPACT_ATOMS: atom_id res chain seq x y z
N MET A 1 -28.43 17.79 -9.53
CA MET A 1 -27.78 17.17 -10.69
C MET A 1 -27.40 15.75 -10.30
N GLY A 2 -27.55 14.79 -11.21
CA GLY A 2 -27.21 13.39 -10.92
C GLY A 2 -25.70 13.20 -11.01
N ALA A 3 -25.16 12.24 -10.26
CA ALA A 3 -23.73 11.91 -10.33
C ALA A 3 -23.31 11.68 -11.78
N VAL A 4 -22.20 12.31 -12.19
CA VAL A 4 -21.68 12.22 -13.56
C VAL A 4 -21.07 10.84 -13.82
N ASP A 5 -20.59 10.18 -12.77
CA ASP A 5 -20.02 8.84 -12.83
C ASP A 5 -21.13 7.76 -12.68
N PRO A 6 -21.35 6.89 -13.68
CA PRO A 6 -22.36 5.83 -13.62
C PRO A 6 -22.08 4.77 -12.56
N THR A 7 -20.86 4.73 -12.01
CA THR A 7 -20.44 3.77 -10.99
C THR A 7 -20.81 4.20 -9.57
N TYR A 8 -21.27 5.43 -9.40
CA TYR A 8 -21.75 5.96 -8.12
C TYR A 8 -23.16 5.42 -7.81
N PRO A 9 -23.46 4.95 -6.59
CA PRO A 9 -22.64 4.98 -5.36
C PRO A 9 -21.89 3.67 -5.05
N LEU A 10 -21.90 2.67 -5.94
CA LEU A 10 -21.36 1.35 -5.64
C LEU A 10 -19.84 1.34 -5.47
N LEU A 11 -19.11 2.10 -6.30
CA LEU A 11 -17.65 2.20 -6.24
C LEU A 11 -17.10 2.74 -4.91
N PRO A 12 -17.57 3.89 -4.37
CA PRO A 12 -17.11 4.36 -3.06
C PRO A 12 -17.39 3.36 -1.94
N ILE A 13 -18.58 2.74 -1.93
CA ILE A 13 -18.94 1.74 -0.91
C ILE A 13 -17.96 0.56 -0.95
N ALA A 14 -17.64 0.05 -2.14
CA ALA A 14 -16.66 -1.04 -2.30
C ALA A 14 -15.26 -0.64 -1.81
N LYS A 15 -14.82 0.59 -2.09
CA LYS A 15 -13.52 1.13 -1.66
C LYS A 15 -13.43 1.31 -0.14
N PHE A 16 -14.50 1.79 0.51
CA PHE A 16 -14.52 1.88 1.98
C PHE A 16 -14.60 0.51 2.64
N LEU A 17 -15.34 -0.43 2.05
CA LEU A 17 -15.39 -1.81 2.54
C LEU A 17 -14.02 -2.49 2.44
N SER A 18 -13.31 -2.33 1.30
CA SER A 18 -11.96 -2.87 1.14
C SER A 18 -10.98 -2.25 2.14
N ALA A 19 -11.05 -0.94 2.36
CA ALA A 19 -10.24 -0.26 3.38
C ALA A 19 -10.50 -0.83 4.80
N GLY A 20 -11.77 -1.07 5.14
CA GLY A 20 -12.16 -1.69 6.41
C GLY A 20 -11.61 -3.11 6.58
N MET A 21 -11.72 -3.95 5.55
CA MET A 21 -11.15 -5.30 5.57
C MET A 21 -9.63 -5.30 5.74
N LEU A 22 -8.93 -4.40 5.04
CA LEU A 22 -7.46 -4.24 5.17
C LEU A 22 -7.06 -3.76 6.57
N LEU A 23 -7.84 -2.87 7.18
CA LEU A 23 -7.61 -2.43 8.55
C LEU A 23 -7.71 -3.59 9.54
N VAL A 24 -8.71 -4.46 9.39
CA VAL A 24 -8.85 -5.67 10.22
C VAL A 24 -7.63 -6.58 10.08
N VAL A 25 -7.09 -6.76 8.87
CA VAL A 25 -5.87 -7.55 8.65
C VAL A 25 -4.65 -6.94 9.37
N LEU A 26 -4.49 -5.62 9.31
CA LEU A 26 -3.41 -4.91 10.01
C LEU A 26 -3.54 -5.05 11.53
N LEU A 27 -4.74 -4.83 12.08
CA LEU A 27 -5.00 -4.96 13.51
C LEU A 27 -4.76 -6.39 14.00
N ASN A 28 -5.23 -7.39 13.25
CA ASN A 28 -5.01 -8.79 13.60
C ASN A 28 -3.51 -9.16 13.56
N SER A 29 -2.76 -8.62 12.60
CA SER A 29 -1.30 -8.81 12.51
C SER A 29 -0.57 -8.19 13.70
N PHE A 30 -1.02 -7.00 14.13
CA PHE A 30 -0.49 -6.31 15.31
C PHE A 30 -0.79 -7.07 16.61
N ILE A 31 -2.05 -7.48 16.83
CA ILE A 31 -2.48 -8.23 18.03
C ILE A 31 -1.74 -9.57 18.13
N ARG A 32 -1.57 -10.28 17.01
CA ARG A 32 -0.88 -11.58 16.99
C ARG A 32 0.65 -11.46 16.99
N GLN A 33 1.20 -10.24 17.02
CA GLN A 33 2.64 -9.95 16.90
C GLN A 33 3.33 -10.70 15.75
N LYS A 34 2.60 -10.98 14.66
CA LYS A 34 3.13 -11.63 13.46
C LYS A 34 3.63 -10.55 12.50
N TRP A 35 4.92 -10.23 12.62
CA TRP A 35 5.58 -9.19 11.82
C TRP A 35 5.98 -9.69 10.42
N ASN A 36 4.98 -9.94 9.58
CA ASN A 36 5.22 -10.12 8.14
C ASN A 36 5.30 -8.73 7.48
N LEU A 37 6.48 -8.11 7.52
CA LEU A 37 6.68 -6.74 7.05
C LEU A 37 6.13 -6.49 5.64
N GLY A 38 6.37 -7.41 4.69
CA GLY A 38 5.84 -7.29 3.32
C GLY A 38 4.30 -7.24 3.27
N VAL A 39 3.61 -8.05 4.07
CA VAL A 39 2.13 -8.04 4.14
C VAL A 39 1.63 -6.77 4.82
N ILE A 40 2.29 -6.33 5.90
CA ILE A 40 1.94 -5.09 6.61
C ILE A 40 2.09 -3.89 5.69
N PHE A 41 3.20 -3.77 4.96
CA PHE A 41 3.40 -2.70 3.98
C PHE A 41 2.33 -2.74 2.89
N LEU A 42 2.08 -3.90 2.28
CA LEU A 42 1.07 -4.03 1.23
C LEU A 42 -0.32 -3.60 1.74
N CYS A 43 -0.75 -4.11 2.89
CA CYS A 43 -2.05 -3.79 3.46
C CYS A 43 -2.18 -2.31 3.85
N PHE A 44 -1.14 -1.72 4.44
CA PHE A 44 -1.12 -0.31 4.80
C PHE A 44 -1.27 0.59 3.56
N TRP A 45 -0.47 0.35 2.52
CA TRP A 45 -0.50 1.18 1.32
C TRP A 45 -1.78 0.98 0.50
N LEU A 46 -2.32 -0.24 0.42
CA LEU A 46 -3.63 -0.49 -0.22
C LEU A 46 -4.79 0.15 0.55
N LEU A 47 -4.69 0.22 1.88
CA LEU A 47 -5.68 0.92 2.70
C LEU A 47 -5.67 2.41 2.39
N VAL A 48 -4.49 3.03 2.37
CA VAL A 48 -4.34 4.46 2.04
C VAL A 48 -4.87 4.75 0.64
N GLU A 49 -4.52 3.92 -0.35
CA GLU A 49 -5.02 4.06 -1.73
C GLU A 49 -6.54 3.93 -1.80
N SER A 50 -7.12 2.92 -1.14
CA SER A 50 -8.57 2.70 -1.14
C SER A 50 -9.33 3.87 -0.52
N LEU A 51 -8.78 4.49 0.52
CA LEU A 51 -9.37 5.68 1.14
C LEU A 51 -9.31 6.90 0.21
N ILE A 52 -8.17 7.14 -0.45
CA ILE A 52 -8.01 8.26 -1.39
C ILE A 52 -8.96 8.09 -2.58
N ASP A 53 -8.99 6.90 -3.18
CA ASP A 53 -9.91 6.61 -4.29
C ASP A 53 -11.37 6.76 -3.86
N GLY A 54 -11.74 6.26 -2.66
CA GLY A 54 -13.09 6.40 -2.11
C GLY A 54 -13.47 7.88 -1.93
N VAL A 55 -12.60 8.67 -1.30
CA VAL A 55 -12.82 10.12 -1.13
C VAL A 55 -12.92 10.82 -2.49
N ASN A 56 -12.07 10.49 -3.46
CA ASN A 56 -12.11 11.04 -4.80
C ASN A 56 -13.47 10.83 -5.47
N THR A 57 -13.99 9.59 -5.41
CA THR A 57 -15.30 9.26 -6.00
C THR A 57 -16.47 9.97 -5.32
N VAL A 58 -16.34 10.38 -4.06
CA VAL A 58 -17.39 11.14 -3.34
C VAL A 58 -17.28 12.64 -3.63
N VAL A 59 -16.08 13.22 -3.51
CA VAL A 59 -15.85 14.66 -3.65
C VAL A 59 -16.07 15.15 -5.09
N TRP A 60 -15.67 14.36 -6.08
CA TRP A 60 -15.85 14.66 -7.51
C TRP A 60 -17.05 13.93 -8.14
N SER A 61 -18.01 13.46 -7.33
CA SER A 61 -19.22 12.77 -7.81
C SER A 61 -20.09 13.62 -8.74
N ASP A 62 -20.16 14.94 -8.50
CA ASP A 62 -21.05 15.88 -9.20
C ASP A 62 -20.30 16.93 -10.05
N ASN A 63 -18.99 17.12 -9.86
CA ASN A 63 -18.20 18.08 -10.65
C ASN A 63 -16.72 17.67 -10.74
N GLY A 64 -16.09 17.85 -11.90
CA GLY A 64 -14.66 17.61 -12.17
C GLY A 64 -13.71 18.73 -11.75
N ASP A 65 -14.20 19.77 -11.06
CA ASP A 65 -13.40 20.94 -10.72
C ASP A 65 -12.40 20.68 -9.60
N VAL A 66 -11.19 21.22 -9.74
CA VAL A 66 -10.14 21.14 -8.72
C VAL A 66 -10.49 22.05 -7.54
N LYS A 67 -11.24 21.52 -6.56
CA LYS A 67 -11.65 22.27 -5.36
C LYS A 67 -10.53 22.40 -4.32
N LEU A 68 -9.64 21.41 -4.21
CA LEU A 68 -8.52 21.41 -3.26
C LEU A 68 -7.20 21.05 -3.95
N TYR A 69 -6.45 22.05 -4.41
CA TYR A 69 -5.12 21.87 -5.01
C TYR A 69 -4.15 21.10 -4.11
N ALA A 70 -4.11 21.43 -2.81
CA ALA A 70 -3.23 20.75 -1.85
C ALA A 70 -3.57 19.26 -1.68
N TYR A 71 -4.86 18.90 -1.74
CA TYR A 71 -5.28 17.51 -1.66
C TYR A 71 -4.91 16.75 -2.93
N CYS A 72 -5.13 17.33 -4.11
CA CYS A 72 -4.80 16.68 -5.39
C CYS A 72 -3.29 16.40 -5.52
N ASP A 73 -2.43 17.34 -5.11
CA ASP A 73 -0.97 17.11 -5.12
C ASP A 73 -0.57 15.94 -4.21
N ILE A 74 -1.11 15.89 -2.99
CA ILE A 74 -0.86 14.78 -2.05
C ILE A 74 -1.41 13.46 -2.60
N ALA A 75 -2.63 13.45 -3.14
CA ALA A 75 -3.28 12.27 -3.68
C ALA A 75 -2.50 11.68 -4.85
N SER A 76 -2.06 12.50 -5.81
CA SER A 76 -1.27 12.05 -6.96
C SER A 76 0.09 11.51 -6.55
N ARG A 77 0.77 12.15 -5.57
CA ARG A 77 2.03 11.62 -5.01
C ARG A 77 1.84 10.27 -4.33
N LEU A 78 0.78 10.12 -3.56
CA LEU A 78 0.46 8.85 -2.89
C LEU A 78 0.11 7.76 -3.90
N GLN A 79 -0.60 8.06 -4.98
CA GLN A 79 -0.87 7.11 -6.06
C GLN A 79 0.41 6.66 -6.78
N MET A 80 1.37 7.56 -6.99
CA MET A 80 2.69 7.18 -7.53
C MET A 80 3.47 6.28 -6.56
N MET A 81 3.44 6.59 -5.25
CA MET A 81 4.03 5.71 -4.23
C MET A 81 3.39 4.32 -4.26
N THR A 82 2.05 4.22 -4.29
CA THR A 82 1.35 2.93 -4.24
C THR A 82 1.61 2.11 -5.50
N PHE A 83 1.74 2.74 -6.67
CA PHE A 83 2.14 2.06 -7.90
C PHE A 83 3.50 1.36 -7.77
N ALA A 84 4.48 2.02 -7.13
CA ALA A 84 5.79 1.44 -6.87
C ALA A 84 5.76 0.41 -5.72
N VAL A 85 5.04 0.68 -4.62
CA VAL A 85 4.99 -0.22 -3.45
C VAL A 85 4.39 -1.58 -3.81
N LYS A 86 3.31 -1.63 -4.59
CA LYS A 86 2.60 -2.88 -4.92
C LYS A 86 3.55 -3.99 -5.40
N PRO A 87 4.32 -3.81 -6.51
CA PRO A 87 5.25 -4.83 -6.96
C PRO A 87 6.38 -5.08 -5.96
N MET A 88 6.87 -4.05 -5.27
CA MET A 88 7.94 -4.22 -4.27
C MET A 88 7.51 -5.08 -3.09
N ALA A 89 6.29 -4.88 -2.57
CA ALA A 89 5.74 -5.70 -1.51
C ALA A 89 5.49 -7.13 -1.96
N THR A 90 5.01 -7.34 -3.19
CA THR A 90 4.90 -8.68 -3.79
C THR A 90 6.27 -9.37 -3.87
N LEU A 91 7.32 -8.68 -4.32
CA LEU A 91 8.68 -9.23 -4.38
C LEU A 91 9.20 -9.60 -2.99
N ILE A 92 8.95 -8.76 -1.98
CA ILE A 92 9.33 -9.05 -0.58
C ILE A 92 8.62 -10.32 -0.09
N ILE A 93 7.31 -10.44 -0.32
CA ILE A 93 6.53 -11.61 0.09
C ILE A 93 7.03 -12.87 -0.62
N THR A 94 7.23 -12.82 -1.94
CA THR A 94 7.75 -13.94 -2.72
C THR A 94 9.15 -14.35 -2.28
N ARG A 95 10.04 -13.38 -1.98
CA ARG A 95 11.39 -13.64 -1.44
C ARG A 95 11.32 -14.35 -0.08
N ARG A 96 10.43 -13.92 0.81
CA ARG A 96 10.20 -14.59 2.11
C ARG A 96 9.68 -16.01 1.93
N LEU A 97 8.72 -16.22 1.04
CA LEU A 97 8.21 -17.56 0.72
C LEU A 97 9.31 -18.46 0.15
N TYR A 98 10.14 -17.93 -0.76
CA TYR A 98 11.29 -18.65 -1.31
C TYR A 98 12.31 -19.02 -0.22
N LEU A 99 12.62 -18.11 0.70
CA LEU A 99 13.50 -18.40 1.83
C LEU A 99 12.90 -19.44 2.77
N ILE A 100 11.59 -19.41 3.05
CA ILE A 100 10.93 -20.42 3.89
C ILE A 100 10.97 -21.80 3.21
N ALA A 101 10.66 -21.87 1.92
CA ALA A 101 10.68 -23.12 1.16
C ALA A 101 12.11 -23.70 1.01
N SER A 102 13.12 -22.85 0.81
CA SER A 102 14.53 -23.29 0.74
C SER A 102 15.12 -23.62 2.11
N LEU A 103 14.77 -22.90 3.17
CA LEU A 103 15.22 -23.21 4.54
C LEU A 103 14.53 -24.44 5.13
N GLN A 104 13.33 -24.79 4.67
CA GLN A 104 12.75 -26.12 4.92
C GLN A 104 13.64 -27.25 4.36
N SER A 105 14.50 -26.95 3.38
CA SER A 105 15.45 -27.90 2.79
C SER A 105 16.89 -27.80 3.32
N VAL A 106 17.31 -26.66 3.90
CA VAL A 106 18.71 -26.44 4.34
C VAL A 106 18.76 -25.55 5.61
N GLN A 107 19.49 -26.02 6.64
CA GLN A 107 19.83 -25.43 7.95
C GLN A 107 19.29 -24.04 8.39
N LEU A 108 18.94 -23.95 9.68
CA LEU A 108 18.37 -22.78 10.35
C LEU A 108 19.15 -21.46 10.12
N PRO A 109 18.47 -20.34 9.81
CA PRO A 109 19.10 -19.06 9.51
C PRO A 109 19.73 -18.42 10.77
N SER A 110 20.95 -17.90 10.63
CA SER A 110 21.65 -17.19 11.71
C SER A 110 20.95 -15.87 12.06
N ARG A 111 21.07 -15.41 13.32
CA ARG A 111 20.45 -14.15 13.78
C ARG A 111 20.84 -12.94 12.91
N ALA A 112 22.06 -12.92 12.39
CA ALA A 112 22.56 -11.89 11.47
C ALA A 112 21.83 -11.88 10.12
N SER A 113 21.45 -13.04 9.57
CA SER A 113 20.70 -13.12 8.31
C SER A 113 19.29 -12.51 8.44
N ARG A 114 18.63 -12.70 9.59
CA ARG A 114 17.32 -12.09 9.88
C ARG A 114 17.36 -10.57 9.92
N TYR A 115 18.40 -9.97 10.52
CA TYR A 115 18.54 -8.52 10.55
C TYR A 115 18.82 -7.95 9.15
N ARG A 116 19.66 -8.61 8.35
CA ARG A 116 19.92 -8.21 6.96
C ARG A 116 18.65 -8.24 6.12
N ASP A 117 17.84 -9.29 6.27
CA ASP A 117 16.55 -9.37 5.58
C ASP A 117 15.60 -8.24 6.00
N MET A 118 15.54 -7.91 7.29
CA MET A 118 14.70 -6.82 7.78
C MET A 118 15.09 -5.48 7.17
N ILE A 119 16.40 -5.19 7.08
CA ILE A 119 16.92 -3.96 6.47
C ILE A 119 16.58 -3.94 4.97
N ILE A 120 16.76 -5.06 4.26
CA ILE A 120 16.41 -5.17 2.84
C ILE A 120 14.91 -4.91 2.63
N GLU A 121 14.04 -5.44 3.48
CA GLU A 121 12.60 -5.20 3.36
C GLU A 121 12.20 -3.77 3.63
N TRP A 122 12.80 -3.11 4.62
CA TRP A 122 12.57 -1.70 4.90
C TRP A 122 13.06 -0.79 3.76
N THR A 123 14.23 -1.09 3.20
CA THR A 123 14.78 -0.33 2.08
C THR A 123 13.91 -0.50 0.83
N LEU A 124 13.48 -1.72 0.50
CA LEU A 124 12.63 -2.00 -0.65
C LEU A 124 11.19 -1.46 -0.48
N GLY A 125 10.63 -1.57 0.73
CA GLY A 125 9.23 -1.18 1.02
C GLY A 125 9.02 0.30 1.32
N PHE A 126 10.08 1.04 1.67
CA PHE A 126 9.97 2.45 2.06
C PHE A 126 10.89 3.38 1.25
N ILE A 127 12.16 3.03 1.07
CA ILE A 127 13.13 3.92 0.41
C ILE A 127 12.85 4.04 -1.10
N ILE A 128 12.58 2.93 -1.79
CA ILE A 128 12.32 2.97 -3.23
C ILE A 128 11.04 3.78 -3.55
N PRO A 129 9.89 3.53 -2.88
CA PRO A 129 8.70 4.36 -3.07
C PRO A 129 8.91 5.84 -2.75
N LEU A 130 9.69 6.15 -1.70
CA LEU A 130 10.00 7.53 -1.32
C LEU A 130 10.91 8.22 -2.34
N LEU A 131 11.83 7.48 -2.97
CA LEU A 131 12.65 8.01 -4.07
C LEU A 131 11.82 8.26 -5.33
N VAL A 132 10.88 7.35 -5.65
CA VAL A 132 10.00 7.49 -6.82
C VAL A 132 9.05 8.68 -6.66
N ALA A 133 8.47 8.87 -5.48
CA ALA A 133 7.58 10.00 -5.20
C ALA A 133 8.28 11.24 -4.62
N GLY A 134 9.60 11.18 -4.51
CA GLY A 134 10.47 12.29 -4.14
C GLY A 134 10.83 13.16 -5.36
N PRO A 135 12.02 13.77 -5.40
CA PRO A 135 12.36 14.92 -6.26
C PRO A 135 12.43 14.65 -7.77
N ILE A 136 12.05 13.45 -8.23
CA ILE A 136 12.15 13.03 -9.63
C ILE A 136 10.91 13.44 -10.45
N PHE A 137 9.80 13.81 -9.81
CA PHE A 137 8.66 14.43 -10.49
C PHE A 137 8.66 15.95 -10.25
N PRO A 138 9.01 16.78 -11.25
CA PRO A 138 8.79 18.21 -11.15
C PRO A 138 7.27 18.53 -11.16
N PRO A 139 6.86 19.67 -10.56
CA PRO A 139 5.47 20.12 -10.50
C PRO A 139 4.88 20.39 -11.89
#